data_AF-A0A450Z6H4-F1
#
_entry.id   AF-A0A450Z6H4-F1
#
_cell.length_a   1.000
_cell.length_b   1.000
_cell.length_c   1.000
_cell.angle_alpha   90.00
_cell.angle_beta   90.00
_cell.angle_gamma   90.00
#
_symmetry.space_group_name_H-M   'P 1'
#
loop_
_entity.id
_entity.type
_entity.pdbx_description
1 polymer ?
#
loop_
_entity_poly.entity_id
_entity_poly.type
_entity_poly.pdbx_seq_one_letter_code
_entity_poly.pdbx_strand_id
1 'polypeptide(L)'
;MTKLVETPYLQSISALINPRKYAVFGFLSLLITAGWLGAGYQWEWLSRVQENDLYKQLSGVALLVIILQQWRFGLRRLADKSYTMGFMDSHKLVGCILPIFILFHIRDLGIAYQRVLAIVILVNCLIGILNVEILRIGKPFFHNAWMASHIGLATIGLTLAFYHIYVVYLY
;
A
#
# COMPACT_ATOMS: atom_id res chain seq x y z
N MET A 1 35.92 2.25 -24.01
CA MET A 1 34.96 3.12 -23.29
C MET A 1 33.62 3.09 -24.02
N THR A 2 32.74 2.18 -23.63
CA THR A 2 31.37 2.08 -24.15
C THR A 2 30.52 3.14 -23.47
N LYS A 3 30.07 4.15 -24.22
CA LYS A 3 29.05 5.09 -23.75
C LYS A 3 27.76 4.31 -23.53
N LEU A 4 27.35 4.15 -22.28
CA LEU A 4 26.01 3.69 -21.93
C LEU A 4 25.02 4.71 -22.49
N VAL A 5 24.25 4.29 -23.49
CA VAL A 5 23.12 5.04 -24.03
C VAL A 5 22.06 5.09 -22.93
N GLU A 6 21.89 6.25 -22.31
CA GLU A 6 20.79 6.50 -21.39
C GLU A 6 19.48 6.37 -22.17
N THR A 7 18.71 5.31 -21.89
CA THR A 7 17.42 5.06 -22.52
C THR A 7 16.40 6.13 -22.09
N PRO A 8 15.85 6.94 -23.02
CA PRO A 8 14.97 8.08 -22.71
C PRO A 8 13.59 7.71 -22.12
N TYR A 9 13.24 6.43 -22.12
CA TYR A 9 11.87 5.99 -21.88
C TYR A 9 11.41 6.10 -20.42
N LEU A 10 12.35 6.08 -19.45
CA LEU A 10 12.03 6.07 -18.02
C LEU A 10 11.84 7.48 -17.41
N GLN A 11 12.23 8.55 -18.11
CA GLN A 11 12.01 9.92 -17.65
C GLN A 11 10.55 10.39 -17.82
N SER A 12 9.72 9.70 -18.61
CA SER A 12 8.39 10.20 -18.99
C SER A 12 7.31 10.03 -17.92
N ILE A 13 7.35 8.95 -17.11
CA ILE A 13 6.30 8.65 -16.13
C ILE A 13 6.35 9.60 -14.93
N SER A 14 7.55 9.96 -14.48
CA SER A 14 7.75 10.86 -13.33
C SER A 14 7.23 12.27 -13.60
N ALA A 15 7.36 12.76 -14.83
CA ALA A 15 6.82 14.05 -15.25
C ALA A 15 5.27 14.08 -15.33
N LEU A 16 4.63 12.91 -15.43
CA LEU A 16 3.17 12.79 -15.56
C LEU A 16 2.43 12.76 -14.21
N ILE A 17 3.11 12.40 -13.12
CA ILE A 17 2.47 12.23 -11.80
C ILE A 17 2.62 13.51 -10.98
N ASN A 18 1.56 14.33 -10.99
CA ASN A 18 1.49 15.50 -10.13
C ASN A 18 1.40 15.05 -8.65
N PRO A 19 2.33 15.48 -7.78
CA PRO A 19 2.40 14.95 -6.43
C PRO A 19 1.14 15.23 -5.60
N ARG A 20 0.51 16.39 -5.83
CA ARG A 20 -0.74 16.74 -5.16
C ARG A 20 -1.91 15.88 -5.62
N LYS A 21 -1.97 15.52 -6.91
CA LYS A 21 -3.08 14.72 -7.46
C LYS A 21 -3.08 13.30 -6.92
N TYR A 22 -1.92 12.62 -6.87
CA TYR A 22 -1.88 11.27 -6.30
C TYR A 22 -2.15 11.30 -4.80
N ALA A 23 -1.66 12.30 -4.07
CA ALA A 23 -1.90 12.43 -2.64
C ALA A 23 -3.40 12.64 -2.35
N VAL A 24 -4.08 13.51 -3.11
CA VAL A 24 -5.54 13.68 -3.00
C VAL A 24 -6.27 12.36 -3.27
N PHE A 25 -5.90 11.65 -4.34
CA PHE A 25 -6.49 10.35 -4.65
C PHE A 25 -6.26 9.33 -3.51
N GLY A 26 -5.04 9.23 -2.99
CA GLY A 26 -4.70 8.35 -1.88
C GLY A 26 -5.41 8.71 -0.58
N PHE A 27 -5.58 10.01 -0.29
CA PHE A 27 -6.36 10.45 0.86
C PHE A 27 -7.84 10.10 0.70
N LEU A 28 -8.42 10.32 -0.47
CA LEU A 28 -9.81 9.97 -0.74
C LEU A 28 -10.03 8.45 -0.64
N SER A 29 -9.14 7.64 -1.22
CA SER A 29 -9.23 6.18 -1.10
C SER A 29 -9.15 5.73 0.36
N LEU A 30 -8.21 6.28 1.12
CA LEU A 30 -8.07 6.01 2.54
C LEU A 30 -9.33 6.41 3.33
N LEU A 31 -9.84 7.62 3.11
CA LEU A 31 -11.03 8.15 3.82
C LEU A 31 -12.28 7.34 3.49
N ILE A 32 -12.48 6.98 2.23
CA ILE A 32 -13.60 6.14 1.80
C ILE A 32 -13.50 4.77 2.50
N THR A 33 -12.34 4.11 2.45
CA THR A 33 -12.16 2.80 3.09
C THR A 33 -12.31 2.86 4.60
N ALA A 34 -11.65 3.84 5.26
CA ALA A 34 -11.73 3.98 6.71
C ALA A 34 -13.15 4.36 7.18
N GLY A 35 -13.83 5.25 6.46
CA GLY A 35 -15.21 5.63 6.74
C GLY A 35 -16.17 4.45 6.54
N TRP A 36 -16.03 3.70 5.45
CA TRP A 36 -16.84 2.50 5.19
C TRP A 36 -16.65 1.44 6.27
N LEU A 37 -15.41 1.11 6.64
CA LEU A 37 -15.09 0.18 7.72
C LEU A 37 -15.58 0.67 9.09
N GLY A 38 -15.41 1.97 9.38
CA GLY A 38 -15.78 2.58 10.66
C GLY A 38 -17.29 2.72 10.86
N ALA A 39 -18.05 2.92 9.78
CA ALA A 39 -19.50 3.00 9.82
C ALA A 39 -20.16 1.63 10.07
N GLY A 40 -19.41 0.52 9.87
CA GLY A 40 -19.96 -0.84 9.94
C GLY A 40 -21.03 -1.13 8.88
N TYR A 41 -21.13 -0.28 7.84
CA TYR A 41 -22.12 -0.42 6.78
C TYR A 41 -21.62 -1.40 5.72
N GLN A 42 -22.46 -2.35 5.34
CA GLN A 42 -22.16 -3.35 4.33
C GLN A 42 -23.01 -3.10 3.08
N TRP A 43 -22.36 -2.89 1.93
CA TRP A 43 -23.07 -2.87 0.65
C TRP A 43 -23.53 -4.29 0.33
N GLU A 44 -24.84 -4.49 0.17
CA GLU A 44 -25.43 -5.82 -0.02
C GLU A 44 -24.83 -6.57 -1.21
N TRP A 45 -24.63 -5.88 -2.34
CA TRP A 45 -24.02 -6.48 -3.53
C TRP A 45 -22.57 -6.91 -3.29
N LEU A 46 -21.78 -6.11 -2.58
CA LEU A 46 -20.38 -6.41 -2.28
C LEU A 46 -20.30 -7.54 -1.25
N SER A 47 -21.20 -7.54 -0.27
CA SER A 47 -21.29 -8.58 0.76
C SER A 47 -21.58 -9.95 0.15
N ARG A 48 -22.51 -10.03 -0.81
CA ARG A 48 -22.79 -11.27 -1.56
C ARG A 48 -21.56 -11.79 -2.30
N VAL A 49 -20.77 -10.91 -2.89
CA VAL A 49 -19.51 -11.29 -3.56
C VAL A 49 -18.47 -11.74 -2.53
N GLN A 50 -18.33 -11.01 -1.43
CA GLN A 50 -17.41 -11.31 -0.34
C GLN A 50 -17.78 -12.56 0.47
N GLU A 51 -19.01 -13.06 0.37
CA GLU A 51 -19.42 -14.34 0.96
C GLU A 51 -18.87 -15.55 0.20
N ASN A 52 -18.55 -15.40 -1.08
CA ASN A 52 -18.02 -16.46 -1.91
C ASN A 52 -16.56 -16.80 -1.53
N ASP A 53 -16.30 -18.07 -1.19
CA ASP A 53 -14.98 -18.49 -0.70
C ASP A 53 -13.87 -18.35 -1.75
N LEU A 54 -14.17 -18.64 -3.02
CA LEU A 54 -13.21 -18.46 -4.11
C LEU A 54 -12.85 -16.97 -4.27
N TYR A 55 -13.84 -16.07 -4.17
CA TYR A 55 -13.60 -14.63 -4.20
C TYR A 55 -12.72 -14.18 -3.02
N LYS A 56 -12.98 -14.64 -1.79
CA LYS A 56 -12.17 -14.31 -0.61
C LYS A 56 -10.71 -14.70 -0.82
N GLN A 57 -10.47 -15.92 -1.31
CA GLN A 57 -9.12 -16.43 -1.55
C GLN A 57 -8.41 -15.64 -2.66
N LEU A 58 -9.06 -15.44 -3.80
CA LEU A 58 -8.47 -14.71 -4.93
C LEU A 58 -8.20 -13.23 -4.60
N SER A 59 -9.13 -12.56 -3.91
CA SER A 59 -8.94 -11.18 -3.47
C SER A 59 -7.85 -11.06 -2.39
N GLY A 60 -7.71 -12.06 -1.52
CA GLY A 60 -6.62 -12.14 -0.53
C GLY A 60 -5.25 -12.33 -1.19
N VAL A 61 -5.14 -13.23 -2.17
CA VAL A 61 -3.92 -13.42 -2.97
C VAL A 61 -3.57 -12.15 -3.75
N ALA A 62 -4.57 -11.50 -4.37
CA ALA A 62 -4.35 -10.24 -5.06
C ALA A 62 -3.81 -9.14 -4.12
N LEU A 63 -4.36 -9.03 -2.91
CA LEU A 63 -3.85 -8.12 -1.88
C LEU A 63 -2.41 -8.46 -1.46
N LEU A 64 -2.10 -9.74 -1.23
CA LEU A 64 -0.74 -10.17 -0.90
C LEU A 64 0.25 -9.78 -2.00
N VAL A 65 -0.11 -10.01 -3.27
CA VAL A 65 0.71 -9.61 -4.42
C VAL A 65 0.94 -8.09 -4.44
N ILE A 66 -0.09 -7.29 -4.18
CA ILE A 66 0.03 -5.83 -4.10
C ILE A 66 0.96 -5.40 -2.96
N ILE A 67 0.84 -6.03 -1.78
CA ILE A 67 1.70 -5.77 -0.62
C ILE A 67 3.15 -6.14 -0.94
N LEU A 68 3.39 -7.33 -1.50
CA LEU A 68 4.74 -7.76 -1.91
C LEU A 68 5.33 -6.84 -2.98
N GLN A 69 4.51 -6.33 -3.90
CA GLN A 69 4.96 -5.35 -4.88
C GLN A 69 5.41 -4.02 -4.23
N GLN A 70 4.86 -3.62 -3.07
CA GLN A 70 5.38 -2.44 -2.36
C GLN A 70 6.85 -2.60 -1.96
N TRP A 71 7.26 -3.81 -1.61
CA TRP A 71 8.63 -4.13 -1.18
C TRP A 71 9.65 -4.09 -2.32
N ARG A 72 9.22 -4.24 -3.57
CA ARG A 72 10.12 -4.21 -4.74
C ARG A 72 10.94 -2.92 -4.80
N PHE A 73 10.34 -1.78 -4.48
CA PHE A 73 11.05 -0.49 -4.44
C PHE A 73 12.14 -0.48 -3.34
N GLY A 74 11.78 -0.89 -2.11
CA GLY A 74 12.71 -0.94 -0.99
C GLY A 74 13.89 -1.87 -1.25
N LEU A 75 13.62 -3.09 -1.74
CA LEU A 75 14.65 -4.08 -2.06
C LEU A 75 15.60 -3.59 -3.17
N ARG A 76 15.07 -2.95 -4.21
CA ARG A 76 15.92 -2.38 -5.27
C ARG A 76 16.78 -1.23 -4.75
N ARG A 77 16.23 -0.37 -3.90
CA ARG A 77 16.97 0.74 -3.28
C ARG A 77 18.12 0.25 -2.39
N LEU A 78 17.99 -0.92 -1.78
CA LEU A 78 19.07 -1.57 -1.02
C LEU A 78 20.16 -2.14 -1.94
N ALA A 79 19.79 -2.68 -3.10
CA ALA A 79 20.75 -3.24 -4.06
C ALA A 79 21.49 -2.16 -4.86
N ASP A 80 20.77 -1.23 -5.47
CA ASP A 80 21.35 -0.13 -6.26
C ASP A 80 20.39 1.07 -6.34
N LYS A 81 20.88 2.24 -5.95
CA LYS A 81 20.13 3.51 -5.95
C LYS A 81 19.97 4.11 -7.34
N SER A 82 20.79 3.71 -8.32
CA SER A 82 20.81 4.32 -9.66
C SER A 82 19.56 4.01 -10.50
N TYR A 83 18.87 2.90 -10.23
CA TYR A 83 17.71 2.42 -11.00
C TYR A 83 16.36 2.56 -10.28
N THR A 84 16.16 3.57 -9.43
CA THR A 84 14.96 3.64 -8.55
C THR A 84 13.84 4.57 -9.01
N MET A 85 14.08 5.47 -9.97
CA MET A 85 13.14 6.56 -10.30
C MET A 85 11.76 6.04 -10.75
N GLY A 86 11.69 5.08 -11.69
CA GLY A 86 10.39 4.52 -12.13
C GLY A 86 9.70 3.63 -11.09
N PHE A 87 10.45 3.06 -10.14
CA PHE A 87 9.88 2.22 -9.09
C PHE A 87 9.22 3.02 -7.98
N MET A 88 9.73 4.23 -7.71
CA MET A 88 9.14 5.13 -6.72
C MET A 88 7.73 5.55 -7.13
N ASP A 89 7.54 5.91 -8.41
CA ASP A 89 6.25 6.34 -8.94
C ASP A 89 5.21 5.21 -8.90
N SER A 90 5.63 4.01 -9.30
CA SER A 90 4.79 2.81 -9.19
C SER A 90 4.45 2.49 -7.72
N HIS A 91 5.42 2.58 -6.81
CA HIS A 91 5.21 2.36 -5.38
C HIS A 91 4.18 3.35 -4.81
N LYS A 92 4.31 4.65 -5.10
CA LYS A 92 3.34 5.67 -4.68
C LYS A 92 1.94 5.40 -5.23
N LEU A 93 1.83 5.17 -6.54
CA LEU A 93 0.54 4.97 -7.20
C LEU A 93 -0.19 3.74 -6.67
N VAL A 94 0.50 2.59 -6.62
CA VAL A 94 -0.09 1.34 -6.13
C VAL A 94 -0.40 1.44 -4.64
N GLY A 95 0.45 2.10 -3.85
CA GLY A 95 0.18 2.39 -2.43
C GLY A 95 -1.11 3.19 -2.21
N CYS A 96 -1.41 4.17 -3.07
CA CYS A 96 -2.67 4.93 -2.99
C CYS A 96 -3.91 4.12 -3.38
N ILE A 97 -3.75 3.06 -4.18
CA ILE A 97 -4.85 2.18 -4.60
C ILE A 97 -5.12 1.08 -3.56
N LEU A 98 -4.13 0.69 -2.76
CA LEU A 98 -4.22 -0.38 -1.78
C LEU A 98 -5.44 -0.29 -0.83
N PRO A 99 -5.82 0.87 -0.25
CA PRO A 99 -7.02 0.98 0.58
C PRO A 99 -8.31 0.53 -0.13
N ILE A 100 -8.42 0.75 -1.45
CA ILE A 100 -9.59 0.32 -2.22
C ILE A 100 -9.64 -1.20 -2.28
N PHE A 101 -8.51 -1.86 -2.56
CA PHE A 101 -8.46 -3.33 -2.58
C PHE A 101 -8.79 -3.95 -1.21
N ILE A 102 -8.41 -3.28 -0.12
CA ILE A 102 -8.79 -3.68 1.24
C ILE A 102 -10.31 -3.63 1.40
N LEU A 103 -10.97 -2.56 0.96
CA LEU A 103 -12.43 -2.43 1.00
C LEU A 103 -13.11 -3.59 0.26
N PHE A 104 -12.60 -3.96 -0.92
CA PHE A 104 -13.17 -5.05 -1.71
C PHE A 104 -12.93 -6.44 -1.10
N HIS A 105 -11.87 -6.61 -0.31
CA HIS A 105 -11.58 -7.89 0.34
C HIS A 105 -12.29 -8.08 1.69
N ILE A 106 -12.42 -7.02 2.48
CA ILE A 106 -12.95 -7.10 3.86
C ILE A 106 -14.47 -6.94 3.85
N ARG A 107 -15.19 -7.95 4.35
CA ARG A 107 -16.63 -7.87 4.63
C ARG A 107 -16.91 -7.19 5.97
N ASP A 108 -16.24 -7.68 7.00
CA ASP A 108 -16.26 -7.17 8.36
C ASP A 108 -14.85 -7.30 8.94
N LEU A 109 -14.55 -6.48 9.95
CA LEU A 109 -13.21 -6.46 10.53
C LEU A 109 -12.88 -7.73 11.34
N GLY A 110 -13.81 -8.67 11.47
CA GLY A 110 -13.63 -9.93 12.16
C GLY A 110 -13.16 -9.76 13.60
N ILE A 111 -12.26 -10.65 14.00
CA ILE A 111 -11.68 -10.69 15.35
C ILE A 111 -10.48 -9.73 15.50
N ALA A 112 -9.96 -9.63 16.72
CA ALA A 112 -8.99 -8.59 17.10
C ALA A 112 -7.77 -8.48 16.16
N TYR A 113 -7.17 -9.60 15.75
CA TYR A 113 -5.96 -9.54 14.91
C TYR A 113 -6.23 -9.04 13.48
N GLN A 114 -7.42 -9.32 12.91
CA GLN A 114 -7.81 -8.85 11.58
C GLN A 114 -8.04 -7.34 11.59
N ARG A 115 -8.64 -6.81 12.67
CA ARG A 115 -8.73 -5.36 12.94
C ARG A 115 -7.34 -4.72 12.97
N VAL A 116 -6.40 -5.33 13.72
CA VAL A 116 -5.03 -4.82 13.82
C VAL A 116 -4.35 -4.84 12.45
N LEU A 117 -4.48 -5.92 11.67
CA LEU A 117 -3.95 -6.00 10.31
C LEU A 117 -4.48 -4.87 9.43
N ALA A 118 -5.80 -4.66 9.40
CA ALA A 118 -6.42 -3.60 8.61
C ALA A 118 -5.93 -2.20 9.04
N ILE A 119 -5.89 -1.93 10.35
CA ILE A 119 -5.42 -0.66 10.90
C ILE A 119 -3.96 -0.43 10.54
N VAL A 120 -3.09 -1.43 10.73
CA VAL A 120 -1.66 -1.32 10.41
C VAL A 120 -1.46 -0.97 8.93
N ILE A 121 -2.17 -1.65 8.02
CA ILE A 121 -2.05 -1.37 6.59
C ILE A 121 -2.57 0.05 6.26
N LEU A 122 -3.74 0.45 6.77
CA LEU A 122 -4.30 1.77 6.50
C LEU A 122 -3.44 2.90 7.07
N VAL A 123 -2.93 2.76 8.30
CA VAL A 123 -1.98 3.72 8.89
C VAL A 123 -0.69 3.77 8.09
N ASN A 124 -0.21 2.62 7.59
CA ASN A 124 0.97 2.60 6.74
C ASN A 124 0.74 3.33 5.40
N CYS A 125 -0.44 3.19 4.79
CA CYS A 125 -0.84 3.96 3.61
C CYS A 125 -0.87 5.47 3.90
N LEU A 126 -1.47 5.87 5.03
CA LEU A 126 -1.50 7.27 5.47
C LEU A 126 -0.09 7.84 5.61
N ILE A 127 0.81 7.12 6.28
CA ILE A 127 2.22 7.55 6.43
C ILE A 127 2.91 7.64 5.06
N GLY A 128 2.67 6.69 4.15
CA GLY A 128 3.23 6.73 2.80
C GLY A 128 2.76 7.94 1.98
N ILE A 129 1.49 8.33 2.12
CA ILE A 129 0.93 9.54 1.49
C ILE A 129 1.52 10.81 2.12
N LEU A 130 1.65 10.83 3.45
CA LEU A 130 2.27 11.90 4.25
C LEU A 130 3.81 11.92 4.14
N ASN A 131 4.34 11.76 2.92
CA ASN A 131 5.76 11.80 2.68
C ASN A 131 6.32 13.24 2.65
N VAL A 132 7.65 13.33 2.55
CA VAL A 132 8.40 14.60 2.56
C VAL A 132 8.01 15.54 1.41
N GLU A 133 7.60 15.02 0.25
CA GLU A 133 7.18 15.85 -0.89
C GLU A 133 5.86 16.57 -0.60
N ILE A 134 4.95 15.88 0.09
CA ILE A 134 3.63 16.41 0.45
C ILE A 134 3.71 17.36 1.65
N LEU A 135 4.41 16.95 2.71
CA LEU A 135 4.52 17.73 3.93
C LEU A 135 5.53 18.86 3.86
N ARG A 136 6.47 18.81 2.90
CA ARG A 136 7.53 19.83 2.70
C ARG A 136 8.39 20.08 3.95
N ILE A 137 8.55 19.07 4.80
CA ILE A 137 9.37 19.14 6.01
C ILE A 137 10.80 18.67 5.68
N GLY A 138 11.72 19.62 5.51
CA GLY A 138 13.13 19.33 5.17
C GLY A 138 14.03 18.88 6.32
N LYS A 139 13.47 18.50 7.48
CA LYS A 139 14.29 18.13 8.66
C LYS A 139 14.77 16.67 8.56
N PRO A 140 16.09 16.38 8.71
CA PRO A 140 16.62 15.02 8.62
C PRO A 140 15.98 14.03 9.61
N PHE A 141 15.72 14.50 10.84
CA PHE A 141 15.03 13.69 11.86
C PHE A 141 13.64 13.26 11.40
N PHE A 142 12.87 14.16 10.79
CA PHE A 142 11.54 13.85 10.28
C PHE A 142 11.61 12.78 9.18
N HIS A 143 12.53 12.93 8.22
CA HIS A 143 12.72 11.93 7.15
C HIS A 143 13.06 10.55 7.73
N ASN A 144 13.97 10.47 8.71
CA ASN A 144 14.37 9.20 9.31
C ASN A 144 13.24 8.56 10.12
N ALA A 145 12.51 9.34 10.91
CA ALA A 145 11.37 8.85 11.69
C ALA A 145 10.22 8.39 10.76
N TRP A 146 9.94 9.15 9.70
CA TRP A 146 8.95 8.78 8.68
C TRP A 146 9.32 7.46 7.99
N MET A 147 10.57 7.33 7.52
CA MET A 147 11.05 6.12 6.86
C MET A 147 11.01 4.91 7.79
N ALA A 148 11.48 5.06 9.02
CA ALA A 148 11.46 3.99 10.02
C ALA A 148 10.03 3.55 10.36
N SER A 149 9.12 4.50 10.56
CA SER A 149 7.70 4.20 10.83
C SER A 149 7.04 3.47 9.66
N HIS A 150 7.27 3.95 8.43
CA HIS A 150 6.68 3.37 7.24
C HIS A 150 7.17 1.93 6.98
N ILE A 151 8.49 1.70 7.05
CA ILE A 151 9.06 0.36 6.86
C ILE A 151 8.69 -0.57 8.02
N GLY A 152 8.70 -0.07 9.25
CA GLY A 152 8.32 -0.85 10.43
C GLY A 152 6.88 -1.34 10.36
N LEU A 153 5.93 -0.45 10.05
CA LEU A 153 4.52 -0.82 9.86
C LEU A 153 4.31 -1.72 8.65
N ALA A 154 5.04 -1.51 7.55
CA ALA A 154 4.99 -2.44 6.41
C ALA A 154 5.45 -3.85 6.80
N THR A 155 6.48 -3.97 7.64
CA THR A 155 7.00 -5.25 8.13
C THR A 155 5.99 -5.96 9.04
N ILE A 156 5.39 -5.21 9.98
CA ILE A 156 4.33 -5.72 10.85
C ILE A 156 3.12 -6.16 10.02
N GLY A 157 2.67 -5.33 9.08
CA GLY A 157 1.54 -5.62 8.19
C GLY A 157 1.78 -6.88 7.35
N LEU A 158 2.97 -7.04 6.77
CA LEU A 158 3.33 -8.24 6.01
C LEU A 158 3.34 -9.49 6.90
N THR A 159 3.88 -9.39 8.11
CA THR A 159 3.91 -10.50 9.07
C THR A 159 2.50 -10.92 9.48
N LEU A 160 1.64 -9.94 9.80
CA LEU A 160 0.23 -10.18 10.11
C LEU A 160 -0.55 -10.73 8.91
N ALA A 161 -0.20 -10.35 7.68
CA ALA A 161 -0.82 -10.90 6.48
C ALA A 161 -0.45 -12.39 6.28
N PHE A 162 0.80 -12.77 6.49
CA PHE A 162 1.18 -14.19 6.47
C PHE A 162 0.53 -14.98 7.60
N TYR A 163 0.45 -14.40 8.81
CA TYR A 163 -0.29 -15.01 9.91
C TYR A 163 -1.77 -15.18 9.57
N HIS A 164 -2.40 -14.19 8.94
CA HIS A 164 -3.78 -14.29 8.49
C HIS A 164 -4.00 -15.44 7.50
N ILE A 165 -3.11 -15.58 6.51
CA ILE A 165 -3.15 -16.69 5.55
C ILE A 165 -2.98 -18.03 6.26
N TYR A 166 -2.01 -18.13 7.18
CA TYR A 166 -1.81 -19.33 8.00
C TYR A 166 -3.08 -19.72 8.75
N VAL A 167 -3.72 -18.77 9.43
CA VAL A 167 -4.97 -19.01 10.17
C VAL A 167 -6.08 -19.47 9.23
N VAL A 168 -6.35 -18.74 8.14
CA VAL A 168 -7.48 -19.02 7.24
C VAL A 168 -7.37 -20.35 6.50
N TYR A 169 -6.16 -20.81 6.19
CA TYR A 169 -5.97 -22.05 5.43
C TYR A 169 -5.72 -23.29 6.30
N LEU A 170 -5.31 -23.14 7.56
CA LEU A 170 -4.95 -24.26 8.43
C LEU A 170 -5.84 -24.43 9.67
N TYR A 171 -6.68 -23.44 10.01
CA TYR A 171 -7.62 -23.47 11.14
C TYR A 171 -9.02 -23.01 10.72
#